data_AF-A0A0Q7RYZ9-F1
#
_entry.id   AF-A0A0Q7RYZ9-F1
#
_cell.length_a   1.000
_cell.length_b   1.000
_cell.length_c   1.000
_cell.angle_alpha   90.00
_cell.angle_beta   90.00
_cell.angle_gamma   90.00
#
_symmetry.space_group_name_H-M   'P 1'
#
loop_
_entity.id
_entity.type
_entity.pdbx_description
1 polymer ?
#
loop_
_entity_poly.entity_id
_entity_poly.type
_entity_poly.pdbx_seq_one_letter_code
_entity_poly.pdbx_strand_id
1 'polypeptide(L)'
;MNTLTSIQSAAELIRQGRTLTIAGPEESLDQLPHGQWIGGTCSYFMLPEGGTSDVEGKVFVTDLTDVGACTVRAYDEAQIGRIHDEVPENGFAIAIVPAGSASLTRYASEVPNHPLAFERPVAGWVAGVRLADIGQASAKVYDGKTGNKTDNGVVVVHVTLPPERLATIDIVNLFDAGDGDVLTFDEIGMHVRHCLVNGERVDFASYLRSRGLDDGKLPLVGDFSGAAINASIQRVNDTSVDLYAPVFPQVAYRFAKPVAGHAAALRERIAAAPSGGQVFSCNCILNYVHGELEGQAIGGVAGPMTFGEIGYQLLNQTLVTLRVL
;
A
#
# COMPACT_ATOMS: atom_id res chain seq x y z
N MET A 1 -19.03 0.36 0.68
CA MET A 1 -18.91 -0.96 -0.03
C MET A 1 -17.92 -0.81 -1.18
N ASN A 2 -17.09 -1.83 -1.41
CA ASN A 2 -16.04 -1.84 -2.43
C ASN A 2 -16.58 -2.35 -3.77
N THR A 3 -16.42 -1.60 -4.86
CA THR A 3 -16.92 -2.01 -6.18
C THR A 3 -16.16 -1.35 -7.33
N LEU A 4 -15.98 -2.07 -8.43
CA LEU A 4 -15.57 -1.50 -9.71
C LEU A 4 -16.81 -1.06 -10.49
N THR A 5 -16.94 0.23 -10.75
CA THR A 5 -18.14 0.83 -11.32
C THR A 5 -17.83 1.80 -12.46
N SER A 6 -18.85 2.19 -13.22
CA SER A 6 -18.67 3.19 -14.28
C SER A 6 -18.37 4.58 -13.71
N ILE A 7 -17.65 5.41 -14.47
CA ILE A 7 -17.42 6.82 -14.11
C ILE A 7 -18.75 7.55 -13.85
N GLN A 8 -19.79 7.27 -14.64
CA GLN A 8 -21.12 7.87 -14.46
C GLN A 8 -21.74 7.49 -13.10
N SER A 9 -21.65 6.22 -12.71
CA SER A 9 -22.15 5.74 -11.43
C SER A 9 -21.37 6.32 -10.25
N ALA A 10 -20.04 6.41 -10.36
CA ALA A 10 -19.20 7.05 -9.36
C ALA A 10 -19.55 8.55 -9.22
N ALA A 11 -19.72 9.26 -10.33
CA ALA A 11 -20.15 10.65 -10.36
C ALA A 11 -21.52 10.86 -9.69
N GLU A 12 -22.45 9.92 -9.86
CA GLU A 12 -23.76 9.97 -9.21
C GLU A 12 -23.64 9.82 -7.68
N LEU A 13 -22.82 8.89 -7.19
CA LEU A 13 -22.54 8.77 -5.76
C LEU A 13 -21.95 10.07 -5.19
N ILE A 14 -21.03 10.70 -5.91
CA ILE A 14 -20.44 11.99 -5.51
C ILE A 14 -21.52 13.08 -5.40
N ARG A 15 -22.42 13.18 -6.39
CA ARG A 15 -23.53 14.17 -6.38
C ARG A 15 -24.52 13.93 -5.26
N GLN A 16 -24.68 12.69 -4.81
CA GLN A 16 -25.49 12.33 -3.64
C GLN A 16 -24.84 12.72 -2.32
N GLY A 17 -23.63 13.31 -2.33
CA GLY A 17 -22.92 13.72 -1.13
C GLY A 17 -22.24 12.57 -0.39
N ARG A 18 -22.04 11.43 -1.06
CA ARG A 18 -21.34 10.28 -0.48
C ARG A 18 -19.87 10.62 -0.23
N THR A 19 -19.28 10.02 0.81
CA THR A 19 -17.84 10.10 1.05
C THR A 19 -17.13 8.87 0.50
N LEU A 20 -16.25 9.06 -0.47
CA LEU A 20 -15.65 7.97 -1.25
C LEU A 20 -14.12 7.98 -1.22
N THR A 21 -13.52 6.79 -1.33
CA THR A 21 -12.15 6.67 -1.84
C THR A 21 -12.19 6.02 -3.23
N ILE A 22 -11.40 6.54 -4.17
CA ILE A 22 -11.50 6.18 -5.58
C ILE A 22 -10.13 5.86 -6.18
N ALA A 23 -10.02 4.69 -6.79
CA ALA A 23 -8.82 4.27 -7.53
C ALA A 23 -9.17 4.09 -9.01
N GLY A 24 -8.36 4.64 -9.90
CA GLY A 24 -8.60 4.55 -11.34
C GLY A 24 -7.51 5.21 -12.18
N PRO A 25 -7.51 5.03 -13.51
CA PRO A 25 -6.61 5.75 -14.41
C PRO A 25 -6.78 7.27 -14.30
N GLU A 26 -5.73 8.03 -14.60
CA GLU A 26 -5.76 9.49 -14.55
C GLU A 26 -6.88 10.07 -15.41
N GLU A 27 -7.06 9.58 -16.65
CA GLU A 27 -8.14 10.04 -17.53
C GLU A 27 -9.54 9.78 -16.98
N SER A 28 -9.72 8.76 -16.14
CA SER A 28 -11.00 8.42 -15.52
C SER A 28 -11.27 9.30 -14.30
N LEU A 29 -10.25 9.55 -13.48
CA LEU A 29 -10.35 10.39 -12.28
C LEU A 29 -10.60 11.86 -12.63
N ASP A 30 -9.99 12.36 -13.70
CA ASP A 30 -10.17 13.74 -14.20
C ASP A 30 -11.62 14.03 -14.65
N GLN A 31 -12.45 13.00 -14.91
CA GLN A 31 -13.85 13.15 -15.32
C GLN A 31 -14.83 13.25 -14.13
N LEU A 32 -14.38 12.98 -12.91
CA LEU A 32 -15.25 12.96 -11.73
C LEU A 32 -15.60 14.38 -11.27
N PRO A 33 -16.86 14.65 -10.87
CA PRO A 33 -17.23 15.94 -10.34
C PRO A 33 -16.59 16.19 -8.97
N HIS A 34 -16.55 17.45 -8.54
CA HIS A 34 -16.13 17.80 -7.20
C HIS A 34 -17.09 17.21 -6.15
N GLY A 35 -16.56 16.82 -4.99
CA GLY A 35 -17.33 16.36 -3.83
C GLY A 35 -16.46 15.77 -2.73
N GLN A 36 -17.07 15.02 -1.80
CA GLN A 36 -16.36 14.41 -0.67
C GLN A 36 -15.65 13.12 -1.11
N TRP A 37 -14.54 13.22 -1.83
CA TRP A 37 -13.77 12.02 -2.17
C TRP A 37 -12.26 12.28 -2.21
N ILE A 38 -11.49 11.22 -1.97
CA ILE A 38 -10.05 11.20 -2.21
C ILE A 38 -9.75 10.15 -3.27
N GLY A 39 -8.72 10.35 -4.08
CA GLY A 39 -8.36 9.35 -5.08
C GLY A 39 -6.89 9.23 -5.39
N GLY A 40 -6.55 8.14 -6.06
CA GLY A 40 -5.19 7.82 -6.46
C GLY A 40 -5.18 7.07 -7.78
N THR A 41 -4.22 7.40 -8.64
CA THR A 41 -4.05 6.72 -9.91
C THR A 41 -3.76 5.23 -9.70
N CYS A 42 -4.49 4.36 -10.41
CA CYS A 42 -4.34 2.90 -10.36
C CYS A 42 -5.05 2.24 -11.55
N SER A 43 -4.40 1.27 -12.19
CA SER A 43 -4.97 0.53 -13.33
C SER A 43 -5.23 -0.95 -13.05
N TYR A 44 -5.01 -1.42 -11.82
CA TYR A 44 -5.06 -2.84 -11.50
C TYR A 44 -6.01 -3.07 -10.32
N PHE A 45 -6.84 -4.10 -10.39
CA PHE A 45 -7.87 -4.37 -9.40
C PHE A 45 -7.98 -5.86 -9.12
N MET A 46 -8.32 -6.19 -7.88
CA MET A 46 -8.79 -7.52 -7.50
C MET A 46 -10.30 -7.45 -7.28
N LEU A 47 -11.03 -8.34 -7.96
CA LEU A 47 -12.48 -8.49 -7.86
C LEU A 47 -12.82 -9.92 -7.42
N PRO A 48 -14.07 -10.18 -6.99
CA PRO A 48 -14.51 -11.54 -6.66
C PRO A 48 -14.26 -12.57 -7.76
N GLU A 49 -14.40 -12.16 -9.02
CA GLU A 49 -14.16 -12.97 -10.22
C GLU A 49 -12.67 -13.17 -10.55
N GLY A 50 -11.78 -12.29 -10.07
CA GLY A 50 -10.35 -12.36 -10.32
C GLY A 50 -9.66 -11.02 -10.46
N GLY A 51 -8.33 -11.07 -10.64
CA GLY A 51 -7.54 -9.90 -10.99
C GLY A 51 -7.90 -9.37 -12.38
N THR A 52 -7.93 -8.05 -12.53
CA THR A 52 -8.18 -7.39 -13.80
C THR A 52 -7.41 -6.08 -13.89
N SER A 53 -7.14 -5.61 -15.10
CA SER A 53 -6.43 -4.36 -15.37
C SER A 53 -7.06 -3.54 -16.50
N ASP A 54 -6.78 -2.24 -16.52
CA ASP A 54 -7.10 -1.29 -17.61
C ASP A 54 -8.56 -1.34 -18.09
N VAL A 55 -9.50 -1.39 -17.13
CA VAL A 55 -10.93 -1.47 -17.43
C VAL A 55 -11.47 -0.10 -17.84
N GLU A 56 -11.61 0.10 -19.15
CA GLU A 56 -12.04 1.36 -19.76
C GLU A 56 -13.36 1.90 -19.16
N GLY A 57 -13.39 3.21 -18.89
CA GLY A 57 -14.59 3.89 -18.39
C GLY A 57 -15.03 3.50 -16.99
N LYS A 58 -14.17 2.79 -16.23
CA LYS A 58 -14.44 2.37 -14.86
C LYS A 58 -13.42 2.90 -13.85
N VAL A 59 -13.89 3.00 -12.61
CA VAL A 59 -13.11 3.33 -11.41
C VAL A 59 -13.55 2.42 -10.27
N PHE A 60 -12.62 2.14 -9.36
CA PHE A 60 -12.90 1.39 -8.16
C PHE A 60 -13.28 2.34 -7.03
N VAL A 61 -14.42 2.12 -6.40
CA VAL A 61 -14.99 2.98 -5.36
C VAL A 61 -15.11 2.20 -4.06
N THR A 62 -14.64 2.81 -2.98
CA THR A 62 -14.95 2.43 -1.60
C THR A 62 -15.82 3.51 -0.99
N ASP A 63 -17.07 3.20 -0.68
CA ASP A 63 -17.98 4.12 0.02
C ASP A 63 -17.82 4.02 1.55
N LEU A 64 -17.46 5.14 2.18
CA LEU A 64 -17.24 5.32 3.62
C LEU A 64 -18.39 6.06 4.33
N THR A 65 -19.42 6.49 3.59
CA THR A 65 -20.48 7.39 4.09
C THR A 65 -21.11 6.92 5.39
N ASP A 66 -21.40 5.62 5.48
CA ASP A 66 -22.12 5.02 6.62
C ASP A 66 -21.17 4.40 7.67
N VAL A 67 -19.86 4.64 7.53
CA VAL A 67 -18.84 4.11 8.46
C VAL A 67 -18.64 5.04 9.66
N GLY A 68 -18.59 6.35 9.43
CA GLY A 68 -18.34 7.36 10.46
C GLY A 68 -18.29 8.78 9.89
N ALA A 69 -18.04 9.76 10.76
CA ALA A 69 -17.93 11.15 10.35
C ALA A 69 -16.58 11.39 9.65
N CYS A 70 -16.63 11.80 8.38
CA CYS A 70 -15.44 11.89 7.52
C CYS A 70 -14.94 13.34 7.34
N THR A 71 -13.62 13.53 7.39
CA THR A 71 -12.94 14.79 7.06
C THR A 71 -11.79 14.54 6.10
N VAL A 72 -11.84 15.14 4.92
CA VAL A 72 -10.75 15.09 3.93
C VAL A 72 -9.71 16.18 4.21
N ARG A 73 -8.43 15.81 4.13
CA ARG A 73 -7.28 16.72 4.23
C ARG A 73 -6.19 16.32 3.24
N ALA A 74 -5.49 17.32 2.73
CA ALA A 74 -4.26 17.14 1.97
C ALA A 74 -3.07 17.62 2.81
N TYR A 75 -1.97 16.89 2.74
CA TYR A 75 -0.71 17.18 3.44
C TYR A 75 0.41 17.28 2.41
N ASP A 76 1.24 18.30 2.54
CA ASP A 76 2.51 18.33 1.82
C ASP A 76 3.57 17.44 2.51
N GLU A 77 4.75 17.36 1.90
CA GLU A 77 5.89 16.63 2.45
C GLU A 77 6.29 17.07 3.86
N ALA A 78 6.24 18.36 4.19
CA ALA A 78 6.63 18.84 5.52
C ALA A 78 5.61 18.48 6.60
N GLN A 79 4.39 18.09 6.21
CA GLN A 79 3.27 17.85 7.09
C GLN A 79 2.98 16.37 7.34
N ILE A 80 3.78 15.43 6.81
CA ILE A 80 3.53 13.99 6.88
C ILE A 80 3.30 13.47 8.31
N GLY A 81 4.05 13.98 9.30
CA GLY A 81 3.86 13.59 10.71
C GLY A 81 2.45 13.88 11.25
N ARG A 82 1.81 14.95 10.76
CA ARG A 82 0.47 15.36 11.19
C ARG A 82 -0.64 14.38 10.80
N ILE A 83 -0.37 13.45 9.87
CA ILE A 83 -1.35 12.44 9.48
C ILE A 83 -1.79 11.64 10.71
N HIS A 84 -0.85 11.17 11.52
CA HIS A 84 -1.16 10.37 12.72
C HIS A 84 -1.72 11.23 13.85
N ASP A 85 -1.24 12.48 14.00
CA ASP A 85 -1.72 13.41 15.02
C ASP A 85 -3.21 13.77 14.84
N GLU A 86 -3.68 13.78 13.59
CA GLU A 86 -5.05 14.18 13.24
C GLU A 86 -6.02 12.99 13.10
N VAL A 87 -5.54 11.75 13.26
CA VAL A 87 -6.42 10.58 13.37
C VAL A 87 -7.27 10.73 14.65
N PRO A 88 -8.61 10.62 14.56
CA PRO A 88 -9.48 10.73 15.72
C PRO A 88 -9.15 9.71 16.82
N GLU A 89 -9.44 10.06 18.07
CA GLU A 89 -9.19 9.16 19.21
C GLU A 89 -9.86 7.80 19.05
N ASN A 90 -11.14 7.82 18.66
CA ASN A 90 -11.89 6.66 18.22
C ASN A 90 -12.16 6.78 16.72
N GLY A 91 -11.27 6.23 15.92
CA GLY A 91 -11.33 6.38 14.47
C GLY A 91 -10.16 5.77 13.74
N PHE A 92 -10.07 6.10 12.47
CA PHE A 92 -8.98 5.72 11.59
C PHE A 92 -8.78 6.76 10.48
N ALA A 93 -7.73 6.61 9.71
CA ALA A 93 -7.53 7.33 8.46
C ALA A 93 -7.31 6.38 7.27
N ILE A 94 -7.70 6.83 6.07
CA ILE A 94 -7.27 6.24 4.79
C ILE A 94 -6.42 7.26 4.05
N ALA A 95 -5.14 6.93 3.82
CA ALA A 95 -4.17 7.79 3.17
C ALA A 95 -3.81 7.29 1.76
N ILE A 96 -3.65 8.21 0.81
CA ILE A 96 -3.17 7.92 -0.54
C ILE A 96 -1.96 8.79 -0.84
N VAL A 97 -0.87 8.16 -1.24
CA VAL A 97 0.40 8.82 -1.55
C VAL A 97 0.90 8.40 -2.94
N PRO A 98 1.42 9.31 -3.78
CA PRO A 98 1.93 8.95 -5.11
C PRO A 98 3.28 8.23 -5.04
N ALA A 99 3.42 7.14 -5.80
CA ALA A 99 4.70 6.46 -6.01
C ALA A 99 5.77 7.39 -6.58
N GLY A 100 7.00 7.26 -6.09
CA GLY A 100 8.14 8.07 -6.54
C GLY A 100 8.18 9.50 -6.00
N SER A 101 7.27 9.86 -5.09
CA SER A 101 7.22 11.19 -4.48
C SER A 101 8.12 11.32 -3.25
N ALA A 102 8.55 12.54 -2.95
CA ALA A 102 9.28 12.85 -1.72
C ALA A 102 8.41 12.59 -0.48
N SER A 103 7.11 12.85 -0.57
CA SER A 103 6.13 12.49 0.47
C SER A 103 6.11 10.99 0.78
N LEU A 104 6.18 10.11 -0.22
CA LEU A 104 6.28 8.66 0.01
C LEU A 104 7.58 8.29 0.72
N THR A 105 8.72 8.80 0.24
CA THR A 105 10.04 8.54 0.86
C THR A 105 10.05 8.97 2.31
N ARG A 106 9.49 10.16 2.60
CA ARG A 106 9.40 10.69 3.95
C ARG A 106 8.44 9.89 4.83
N TYR A 107 7.25 9.56 4.32
CA TYR A 107 6.31 8.68 5.02
C TYR A 107 6.98 7.36 5.40
N ALA A 108 7.63 6.71 4.45
CA ALA A 108 8.27 5.42 4.65
C ALA A 108 9.40 5.46 5.69
N SER A 109 10.15 6.57 5.78
CA SER A 109 11.35 6.67 6.62
C SER A 109 11.06 7.25 8.02
N GLU A 110 10.11 8.18 8.13
CA GLU A 110 9.84 8.91 9.37
C GLU A 110 8.70 8.31 10.20
N VAL A 111 7.62 7.84 9.55
CA VAL A 111 6.42 7.36 10.25
C VAL A 111 6.70 6.21 11.22
N PRO A 112 7.55 5.21 10.92
CA PRO A 112 7.80 4.11 11.87
C PRO A 112 8.36 4.55 13.23
N ASN A 113 8.95 5.75 13.31
CA ASN A 113 9.47 6.33 14.55
C ASN A 113 8.51 7.37 15.17
N HIS A 114 7.34 7.61 14.57
CA HIS A 114 6.36 8.54 15.09
C HIS A 114 5.66 7.96 16.34
N PRO A 115 5.50 8.71 17.45
CA PRO A 115 4.95 8.18 18.70
C PRO A 115 3.56 7.54 18.55
N LEU A 116 2.73 8.09 17.65
CA LEU A 116 1.36 7.62 17.41
C LEU A 116 1.24 6.64 16.22
N ALA A 117 2.35 6.23 15.59
CA ALA A 117 2.34 5.46 14.35
C ALA A 117 1.49 4.18 14.44
N PHE A 118 1.61 3.48 15.58
CA PHE A 118 0.98 2.18 15.83
C PHE A 118 -0.19 2.25 16.82
N GLU A 119 -0.51 3.44 17.32
CA GLU A 119 -1.68 3.69 18.19
C GLU A 119 -2.88 4.23 17.41
N ARG A 120 -2.63 4.91 16.30
CA ARG A 120 -3.63 5.54 15.44
C ARG A 120 -3.75 4.75 14.13
N PRO A 121 -4.88 4.06 13.87
CA PRO A 121 -5.03 3.26 12.66
C PRO A 121 -4.98 4.14 11.41
N VAL A 122 -3.95 3.93 10.59
CA VAL A 122 -3.84 4.51 9.24
C VAL A 122 -3.74 3.37 8.24
N ALA A 123 -4.79 3.19 7.44
CA ALA A 123 -4.78 2.32 6.27
C ALA A 123 -4.56 3.17 5.01
N GLY A 124 -4.30 2.55 3.87
CA GLY A 124 -4.14 3.32 2.64
C GLY A 124 -3.34 2.60 1.58
N TRP A 125 -2.97 3.34 0.53
CA TRP A 125 -2.19 2.77 -0.55
C TRP A 125 -1.31 3.80 -1.27
N VAL A 126 -0.31 3.27 -1.97
CA VAL A 126 0.54 4.03 -2.87
C VAL A 126 -0.08 4.02 -4.26
N ALA A 127 -0.47 5.20 -4.74
CA ALA A 127 -0.94 5.40 -6.11
C ALA A 127 0.18 5.13 -7.11
N GLY A 128 -0.17 4.65 -8.30
CA GLY A 128 0.78 4.26 -9.33
C GLY A 128 0.31 4.59 -10.73
N VAL A 129 1.09 4.14 -11.71
CA VAL A 129 0.78 4.23 -13.14
C VAL A 129 0.62 2.83 -13.73
N ARG A 130 0.26 2.71 -15.01
CA ARG A 130 0.34 1.41 -15.69
C ARG A 130 1.78 0.92 -15.67
N LEU A 131 1.98 -0.40 -15.56
CA LEU A 131 3.34 -0.97 -15.54
C LEU A 131 4.15 -0.58 -16.80
N ALA A 132 3.48 -0.47 -17.95
CA ALA A 132 4.10 -0.03 -19.21
C ALA A 132 4.53 1.45 -19.22
N ASP A 133 3.97 2.27 -18.33
CA ASP A 133 4.20 3.72 -18.28
C ASP A 133 5.18 4.12 -17.16
N ILE A 134 5.78 3.15 -16.47
CA ILE A 134 6.81 3.41 -15.45
C ILE A 134 7.97 4.17 -16.09
N GLY A 135 8.35 5.30 -15.48
CA GLY A 135 9.40 6.20 -15.98
C GLY A 135 8.93 7.14 -17.09
N GLN A 136 7.68 7.04 -17.54
CA GLN A 136 7.08 7.89 -18.58
C GLN A 136 5.95 8.75 -18.02
N ALA A 137 5.19 8.23 -17.05
CA ALA A 137 4.14 8.94 -16.33
C ALA A 137 4.42 8.98 -14.82
N SER A 138 3.75 9.90 -14.13
CA SER A 138 3.83 10.06 -12.68
C SER A 138 2.52 9.66 -12.01
N ALA A 139 2.58 8.97 -10.88
CA ALA A 139 1.40 8.72 -10.06
C ALA A 139 0.81 10.03 -9.52
N LYS A 140 -0.52 10.12 -9.45
CA LYS A 140 -1.23 11.27 -8.90
C LYS A 140 -2.18 10.88 -7.78
N VAL A 141 -2.39 11.80 -6.86
CA VAL A 141 -3.43 11.75 -5.83
C VAL A 141 -4.35 12.97 -5.94
N TYR A 142 -5.60 12.80 -5.55
CA TYR A 142 -6.70 13.75 -5.76
C TYR A 142 -7.37 14.11 -4.45
N ASP A 143 -7.55 15.42 -4.23
CA ASP A 143 -8.54 15.96 -3.31
C ASP A 143 -9.80 16.33 -4.12
N GLY A 144 -10.79 15.44 -4.09
CA GLY A 144 -12.04 15.59 -4.81
C GLY A 144 -12.87 16.79 -4.38
N LYS A 145 -12.63 17.36 -3.20
CA LYS A 145 -13.37 18.55 -2.72
C LYS A 145 -12.91 19.80 -3.44
N THR A 146 -11.60 19.92 -3.64
CA THR A 146 -10.98 21.07 -4.29
C THR A 146 -10.78 20.86 -5.79
N GLY A 147 -10.76 19.61 -6.25
CA GLY A 147 -10.37 19.23 -7.61
C GLY A 147 -8.85 19.23 -7.81
N ASN A 148 -8.06 19.47 -6.75
CA ASN A 148 -6.61 19.49 -6.85
C ASN A 148 -6.07 18.08 -7.02
N LYS A 149 -5.12 17.93 -7.95
CA LYS A 149 -4.30 16.73 -8.11
C LYS A 149 -2.81 17.05 -7.97
N THR A 150 -2.04 16.13 -7.39
CA THR A 150 -0.60 16.30 -7.18
C THR A 150 0.16 14.97 -7.32
N ASP A 151 1.42 15.04 -7.74
CA ASP A 151 2.40 13.93 -7.69
C ASP A 151 3.31 13.99 -6.45
N ASN A 152 3.14 14.98 -5.58
CA ASN A 152 3.82 15.06 -4.29
C ASN A 152 2.87 15.60 -3.23
N GLY A 153 2.74 14.88 -2.13
CA GLY A 153 1.76 15.10 -1.08
C GLY A 153 0.98 13.83 -0.75
N VAL A 154 0.13 13.91 0.27
CA VAL A 154 -0.76 12.82 0.69
C VAL A 154 -2.16 13.39 0.82
N VAL A 155 -3.15 12.70 0.26
CA VAL A 155 -4.57 13.02 0.50
C VAL A 155 -5.16 11.96 1.40
N VAL A 156 -5.81 12.38 2.48
CA VAL A 156 -6.26 11.54 3.58
C VAL A 156 -7.72 11.82 3.88
N VAL A 157 -8.49 10.77 4.13
CA VAL A 157 -9.80 10.89 4.79
C VAL A 157 -9.65 10.37 6.22
N HIS A 158 -9.95 11.23 7.19
CA HIS A 158 -10.05 10.90 8.60
C HIS A 158 -11.48 10.54 8.94
N VAL A 159 -11.69 9.42 9.62
CA VAL A 159 -13.01 8.88 9.95
C VAL A 159 -13.14 8.74 11.45
N THR A 160 -14.01 9.55 12.05
CA THR A 160 -14.39 9.41 13.46
C THR A 160 -15.50 8.38 13.56
N LEU A 161 -15.29 7.35 14.38
CA LEU A 161 -16.24 6.27 14.58
C LEU A 161 -17.25 6.58 15.70
N PRO A 162 -18.47 6.03 15.61
CA PRO A 162 -19.38 5.96 16.75
C PRO A 162 -18.73 5.29 17.97
N PRO A 163 -19.06 5.70 19.22
CA PRO A 163 -18.40 5.20 20.43
C PRO A 163 -18.44 3.68 20.62
N GLU A 164 -19.45 3.01 20.05
CA GLU A 164 -19.64 1.57 20.13
C GLU A 164 -18.83 0.77 19.10
N ARG A 165 -18.11 1.44 18.19
CA ARG A 165 -17.35 0.80 17.12
C ARG A 165 -15.85 1.03 17.25
N LEU A 166 -15.08 0.06 16.78
CA LEU A 166 -13.61 0.08 16.79
C LEU A 166 -13.03 -0.29 15.43
N ALA A 167 -11.96 0.41 15.03
CA ALA A 167 -11.21 0.11 13.82
C ALA A 167 -10.07 -0.88 14.10
N THR A 168 -9.86 -1.83 13.19
CA THR A 168 -8.71 -2.74 13.21
C THR A 168 -8.16 -2.93 11.81
N ILE A 169 -6.84 -2.93 11.69
CA ILE A 169 -6.11 -3.17 10.44
C ILE A 169 -5.54 -4.58 10.50
N ASP A 170 -5.82 -5.39 9.49
CA ASP A 170 -5.21 -6.70 9.32
C ASP A 170 -4.27 -6.67 8.12
N ILE A 171 -3.06 -7.19 8.31
CA ILE A 171 -2.02 -7.28 7.30
C ILE A 171 -1.81 -8.75 6.98
N VAL A 172 -2.19 -9.16 5.77
CA VAL A 172 -1.96 -10.49 5.25
C VAL A 172 -0.60 -10.49 4.54
N ASN A 173 0.43 -11.00 5.22
CA ASN A 173 1.74 -11.24 4.64
C ASN A 173 1.84 -12.72 4.19
N LEU A 174 2.17 -12.91 2.92
CA LEU A 174 2.38 -14.24 2.33
C LEU A 174 3.71 -14.87 2.75
N PHE A 175 4.69 -14.04 3.09
CA PHE A 175 6.08 -14.43 3.22
C PHE A 175 6.47 -14.62 4.68
N ASP A 176 7.05 -15.79 4.97
CA ASP A 176 7.74 -16.04 6.23
C ASP A 176 9.26 -15.86 6.02
N ALA A 177 9.95 -15.38 7.05
CA ALA A 177 11.41 -15.29 7.02
C ALA A 177 12.05 -16.67 6.76
N GLY A 178 13.03 -16.71 5.86
CA GLY A 178 13.81 -17.90 5.57
C GLY A 178 14.84 -18.22 6.64
N ASP A 179 15.52 -19.36 6.46
CA ASP A 179 16.54 -19.85 7.38
C ASP A 179 17.97 -19.48 6.92
N GLY A 180 18.08 -18.64 5.88
CA GLY A 180 19.35 -18.22 5.26
C GLY A 180 20.09 -17.15 6.05
N ASP A 181 21.02 -16.44 5.42
CA ASP A 181 21.86 -15.43 6.07
C ASP A 181 21.05 -14.31 6.77
N VAL A 182 21.59 -13.75 7.85
CA VAL A 182 21.07 -12.52 8.50
C VAL A 182 21.65 -11.30 7.81
N LEU A 183 20.78 -10.41 7.34
CA LEU A 183 21.15 -9.13 6.79
C LEU A 183 20.81 -8.02 7.78
N THR A 184 21.75 -7.09 8.00
CA THR A 184 21.52 -5.85 8.75
C THR A 184 22.10 -4.67 7.97
N PHE A 185 21.57 -3.49 8.25
CA PHE A 185 21.91 -2.26 7.55
C PHE A 185 22.30 -1.18 8.56
N ASP A 186 23.29 -0.36 8.22
CA ASP A 186 23.81 0.66 9.15
C ASP A 186 22.95 1.93 9.17
N GLU A 187 22.22 2.19 8.08
CA GLU A 187 21.46 3.41 7.85
C GLU A 187 20.05 3.08 7.36
N ILE A 188 19.12 4.00 7.60
CA ILE A 188 17.78 3.93 6.98
C ILE A 188 17.95 4.25 5.51
N GLY A 189 17.42 3.42 4.62
CA GLY A 189 17.54 3.71 3.20
C GLY A 189 16.76 2.82 2.26
N MET A 190 16.37 3.40 1.14
CA MET A 190 15.79 2.69 -0.02
C MET A 190 16.81 2.46 -1.14
N HIS A 191 18.01 3.05 -1.01
CA HIS A 191 19.11 2.90 -1.95
C HIS A 191 20.32 2.36 -1.19
N VAL A 192 20.60 1.08 -1.36
CA VAL A 192 21.55 0.34 -0.53
C VAL A 192 22.73 -0.11 -1.35
N ARG A 193 23.93 0.35 -0.97
CA ARG A 193 25.18 -0.12 -1.57
C ARG A 193 25.79 -1.29 -0.81
N HIS A 194 25.83 -1.19 0.51
CA HIS A 194 26.45 -2.19 1.38
C HIS A 194 25.48 -2.61 2.48
N CYS A 195 25.63 -3.84 2.93
CA CYS A 195 24.97 -4.35 4.13
C CYS A 195 25.93 -5.25 4.90
N LEU A 196 25.54 -5.66 6.10
CA LEU A 196 26.24 -6.68 6.85
C LEU A 196 25.52 -8.01 6.66
N VAL A 197 26.22 -9.02 6.14
CA VAL A 197 25.74 -10.39 6.02
C VAL A 197 26.42 -11.22 7.11
N ASN A 198 25.65 -11.69 8.09
CA ASN A 198 26.16 -12.37 9.28
C ASN A 198 27.28 -11.59 10.00
N GLY A 199 27.20 -10.25 9.97
CA GLY A 199 28.19 -9.34 10.58
C GLY A 199 29.35 -8.94 9.66
N GLU A 200 29.50 -9.51 8.46
CA GLU A 200 30.53 -9.14 7.49
C GLU A 200 29.99 -8.11 6.49
N ARG A 201 30.73 -7.02 6.27
CA ARG A 201 30.35 -5.99 5.30
C ARG A 201 30.55 -6.47 3.87
N VAL A 202 29.47 -6.46 3.09
CA VAL A 202 29.47 -6.87 1.68
C VAL A 202 28.89 -5.80 0.78
N ASP A 203 29.26 -5.84 -0.50
CA ASP A 203 28.51 -5.16 -1.57
C ASP A 203 27.19 -5.88 -1.79
N PHE A 204 26.07 -5.18 -1.59
CA PHE A 204 24.76 -5.82 -1.53
C PHE A 204 24.31 -6.33 -2.90
N ALA A 205 24.57 -5.58 -3.97
CA ALA A 205 24.22 -6.00 -5.33
C ALA A 205 24.97 -7.27 -5.76
N SER A 206 26.27 -7.35 -5.46
CA SER A 206 27.09 -8.54 -5.72
C SER A 206 26.61 -9.73 -4.90
N TYR A 207 26.23 -9.51 -3.63
CA TYR A 207 25.66 -10.55 -2.79
C TYR A 207 24.39 -11.13 -3.41
N LEU A 208 23.42 -10.30 -3.82
CA LEU A 208 22.17 -10.76 -4.44
C LEU A 208 22.41 -11.62 -5.68
N ARG A 209 23.26 -11.14 -6.60
CA ARG A 209 23.62 -11.90 -7.82
C ARG A 209 24.28 -13.24 -7.49
N SER A 210 25.18 -13.26 -6.51
CA SER A 210 25.87 -14.49 -6.10
C SER A 210 24.93 -15.54 -5.50
N ARG A 211 23.77 -15.10 -4.98
CA ARG A 211 22.72 -15.95 -4.40
C ARG A 211 21.57 -16.23 -5.38
N GLY A 212 21.56 -15.63 -6.57
CA GLY A 212 20.45 -15.72 -7.52
C GLY A 212 19.16 -15.06 -7.03
N LEU A 213 19.29 -13.98 -6.25
CA LEU A 213 18.19 -13.22 -5.66
C LEU A 213 17.95 -11.86 -6.37
N ASP A 214 18.65 -11.63 -7.47
CA ASP A 214 18.60 -10.39 -8.24
C ASP A 214 17.37 -10.27 -9.16
N ASP A 215 16.53 -11.30 -9.24
CA ASP A 215 15.21 -11.24 -9.89
C ASP A 215 14.17 -10.45 -9.07
N GLY A 216 14.46 -10.19 -7.79
CA GLY A 216 13.65 -9.39 -6.88
C GLY A 216 12.34 -10.01 -6.42
N LYS A 217 12.06 -11.29 -6.72
CA LYS A 217 10.76 -11.92 -6.41
C LYS A 217 10.56 -12.17 -4.92
N LEU A 218 11.64 -12.47 -4.19
CA LEU A 218 11.57 -12.71 -2.75
C LEU A 218 11.94 -11.44 -1.99
N PRO A 219 11.07 -10.93 -1.09
CA PRO A 219 11.42 -9.80 -0.26
C PRO A 219 12.41 -10.19 0.84
N LEU A 220 13.09 -9.19 1.40
CA LEU A 220 13.62 -9.29 2.76
C LEU A 220 12.44 -9.21 3.73
N VAL A 221 12.43 -10.08 4.74
CA VAL A 221 11.48 -10.07 5.85
C VAL A 221 12.23 -9.61 7.10
N GLY A 222 11.85 -8.45 7.63
CA GLY A 222 12.39 -7.87 8.85
C GLY A 222 11.51 -8.15 10.05
N ASP A 223 12.13 -8.35 11.21
CA ASP A 223 11.46 -8.52 12.50
C ASP A 223 11.33 -7.18 13.24
N PHE A 224 10.12 -6.62 13.24
CA PHE A 224 9.78 -5.38 13.95
C PHE A 224 9.03 -5.72 15.24
N SER A 225 9.78 -6.16 16.26
CA SER A 225 9.23 -6.56 17.57
C SER A 225 8.15 -7.64 17.47
N GLY A 226 8.37 -8.65 16.62
CA GLY A 226 7.46 -9.76 16.35
C GLY A 226 6.58 -9.59 15.11
N ALA A 227 6.53 -8.39 14.52
CA ALA A 227 5.84 -8.16 13.25
C ALA A 227 6.78 -8.41 12.06
N ALA A 228 6.36 -9.31 11.15
CA ALA A 228 7.10 -9.61 9.92
C ALA A 228 6.76 -8.60 8.82
N ILE A 229 7.69 -7.70 8.51
CA ILE A 229 7.51 -6.61 7.54
C ILE A 229 8.48 -6.77 6.37
N ASN A 230 7.97 -6.61 5.16
CA ASN A 230 8.74 -6.84 3.94
C ASN A 230 9.49 -5.57 3.49
N ALA A 231 10.75 -5.72 3.08
CA ALA A 231 11.46 -4.76 2.23
C ALA A 231 11.73 -5.43 0.87
N SER A 232 11.01 -4.98 -0.16
CA SER A 232 11.04 -5.59 -1.49
C SER A 232 12.08 -4.93 -2.39
N ILE A 233 12.76 -5.73 -3.21
CA ILE A 233 13.73 -5.24 -4.19
C ILE A 233 12.98 -4.61 -5.36
N GLN A 234 13.30 -3.36 -5.67
CA GLN A 234 12.84 -2.69 -6.88
C GLN A 234 13.77 -2.97 -8.06
N ARG A 235 15.08 -2.87 -7.83
CA ARG A 235 16.08 -3.03 -8.89
C ARG A 235 17.46 -3.31 -8.31
N VAL A 236 18.18 -4.24 -8.93
CA VAL A 236 19.61 -4.46 -8.66
C VAL A 236 20.43 -3.74 -9.73
N ASN A 237 20.97 -2.58 -9.39
CA ASN A 237 21.88 -1.81 -10.25
C ASN A 237 23.31 -2.36 -10.14
N ASP A 238 24.24 -1.88 -10.98
CA ASP A 238 25.63 -2.33 -10.98
C ASP A 238 26.29 -2.21 -9.60
N THR A 239 26.07 -1.09 -8.91
CA THR A 239 26.75 -0.74 -7.65
C THR A 239 25.81 -0.51 -6.46
N SER A 240 24.53 -0.84 -6.58
CA SER A 240 23.52 -0.51 -5.56
C SER A 240 22.22 -1.24 -5.81
N VAL A 241 21.40 -1.40 -4.77
CA VAL A 241 20.07 -1.99 -4.83
C VAL A 241 19.05 -0.94 -4.44
N ASP A 242 18.06 -0.71 -5.30
CA ASP A 242 16.89 0.11 -5.00
C ASP A 242 15.81 -0.78 -4.39
N LEU A 243 15.13 -0.29 -3.36
CA LEU A 243 14.06 -0.98 -2.63
C LEU A 243 12.75 -0.18 -2.72
N TYR A 244 11.62 -0.88 -2.69
CA TYR A 244 10.29 -0.26 -2.65
C TYR A 244 9.92 0.32 -1.28
N ALA A 245 10.56 -0.13 -0.21
CA ALA A 245 10.46 0.40 1.14
C ALA A 245 11.84 0.40 1.81
N PRO A 246 12.09 1.30 2.77
CA PRO A 246 13.40 1.40 3.41
C PRO A 246 13.71 0.19 4.27
N VAL A 247 14.99 -0.17 4.33
CA VAL A 247 15.54 -0.97 5.43
C VAL A 247 15.88 -0.04 6.60
N PHE A 248 15.88 -0.60 7.81
CA PHE A 248 16.14 0.13 9.04
C PHE A 248 17.34 -0.44 9.80
N PRO A 249 18.14 0.42 10.47
CA PRO A 249 19.16 -0.04 11.40
C PRO A 249 18.56 -0.88 12.53
N GLN A 250 19.37 -1.79 13.06
CA GLN A 250 19.01 -2.65 14.20
C GLN A 250 17.88 -3.66 13.93
N VAL A 251 17.30 -3.67 12.72
CA VAL A 251 16.37 -4.71 12.29
C VAL A 251 17.17 -5.83 11.63
N ALA A 252 16.93 -7.06 12.08
CA ALA A 252 17.44 -8.25 11.43
C ALA A 252 16.51 -8.65 10.29
N TYR A 253 17.07 -8.76 9.08
CA TYR A 253 16.36 -9.19 7.89
C TYR A 253 16.84 -10.57 7.45
N ARG A 254 15.93 -11.35 6.86
CA ARG A 254 16.26 -12.56 6.09
C ARG A 254 15.46 -12.57 4.81
N PHE A 255 15.99 -13.17 3.74
CA PHE A 255 15.17 -13.41 2.57
C PHE A 255 14.02 -14.36 2.90
N ALA A 256 12.85 -14.10 2.31
CA ALA A 256 11.67 -14.92 2.48
C ALA A 256 11.87 -16.36 2.00
N LYS A 257 11.10 -17.30 2.56
CA LYS A 257 10.97 -18.65 2.00
C LYS A 257 10.28 -18.59 0.63
N PRO A 258 10.71 -19.39 -0.37
CA PRO A 258 9.97 -19.52 -1.61
C PRO A 258 8.55 -20.02 -1.36
N VAL A 259 7.57 -19.45 -2.09
CA VAL A 259 6.16 -19.81 -1.96
C VAL A 259 5.71 -20.59 -3.19
N ALA A 260 5.26 -21.83 -2.99
CA ALA A 260 4.68 -22.64 -4.05
C ALA A 260 3.21 -22.25 -4.26
N GLY A 261 2.80 -22.03 -5.51
CA GLY A 261 1.40 -21.73 -5.85
C GLY A 261 0.90 -20.43 -5.22
N HIS A 262 1.54 -19.29 -5.56
CA HIS A 262 1.32 -17.96 -4.97
C HIS A 262 -0.16 -17.61 -4.73
N ALA A 263 -1.01 -17.73 -5.76
CA ALA A 263 -2.44 -17.43 -5.64
C ALA A 263 -3.18 -18.33 -4.63
N ALA A 264 -2.82 -19.63 -4.59
CA ALA A 264 -3.42 -20.57 -3.65
C ALA A 264 -2.96 -20.32 -2.20
N ALA A 265 -1.67 -20.06 -2.01
CA ALA A 265 -1.12 -19.71 -0.70
C ALA A 265 -1.68 -18.37 -0.18
N LEU A 266 -1.86 -17.38 -1.07
CA LEU A 266 -2.50 -16.12 -0.71
C LEU A 266 -3.97 -16.31 -0.32
N ARG A 267 -4.73 -17.14 -1.07
CA ARG A 267 -6.10 -17.52 -0.70
C ARG A 267 -6.17 -18.14 0.70
N GLU A 268 -5.25 -19.03 1.02
CA GLU A 268 -5.20 -19.69 2.32
C GLU A 268 -4.93 -18.69 3.45
N ARG A 269 -3.96 -17.78 3.26
CA ARG A 269 -3.65 -16.72 4.22
C ARG A 269 -4.83 -15.76 4.42
N ILE A 270 -5.55 -15.41 3.36
CA ILE A 270 -6.76 -14.57 3.43
C ILE A 270 -7.89 -15.31 4.17
N ALA A 271 -8.11 -16.59 3.87
CA ALA A 271 -9.16 -17.39 4.52
C ALA A 271 -8.92 -17.60 6.03
N ALA A 272 -7.65 -17.62 6.45
CA ALA A 272 -7.26 -17.70 7.85
C ALA A 272 -7.34 -16.35 8.59
N ALA A 273 -7.40 -15.23 7.86
CA ALA A 273 -7.49 -13.90 8.45
C ALA A 273 -8.89 -13.63 9.02
N PRO A 274 -9.02 -12.76 10.04
CA PRO A 274 -10.32 -12.33 10.53
C PRO A 274 -11.21 -11.76 9.42
N SER A 275 -12.48 -12.11 9.43
CA SER A 275 -13.47 -11.68 8.43
C SER A 275 -14.65 -10.94 9.05
N GLY A 276 -15.44 -10.27 8.21
CA GLY A 276 -16.60 -9.46 8.63
C GLY A 276 -16.23 -8.02 8.98
N GLY A 277 -17.16 -7.08 8.82
CA GLY A 277 -16.94 -5.66 9.14
C GLY A 277 -15.92 -4.94 8.25
N GLN A 278 -15.49 -5.54 7.13
CA GLN A 278 -14.52 -4.93 6.22
C GLN A 278 -15.10 -3.68 5.54
N VAL A 279 -14.38 -2.57 5.67
CA VAL A 279 -14.75 -1.27 5.09
C VAL A 279 -13.78 -0.81 4.01
N PHE A 280 -12.55 -1.34 3.99
CA PHE A 280 -11.52 -1.01 3.01
C PHE A 280 -10.54 -2.18 2.81
N SER A 281 -9.91 -2.22 1.63
CA SER A 281 -8.76 -3.08 1.38
C SER A 281 -7.95 -2.63 0.17
N CYS A 282 -6.67 -2.94 0.18
CA CYS A 282 -5.75 -2.81 -0.95
C CYS A 282 -4.75 -3.99 -0.92
N ASN A 283 -4.14 -4.26 -2.07
CA ASN A 283 -3.17 -5.34 -2.21
C ASN A 283 -1.97 -4.85 -3.03
N CYS A 284 -0.78 -5.35 -2.78
CA CYS A 284 0.40 -4.98 -3.52
C CYS A 284 0.33 -5.40 -4.99
N ILE A 285 0.74 -4.53 -5.91
CA ILE A 285 0.93 -4.84 -7.33
C ILE A 285 1.97 -5.95 -7.52
N LEU A 286 2.93 -6.10 -6.60
CA LEU A 286 3.89 -7.19 -6.65
C LEU A 286 3.23 -8.56 -6.42
N ASN A 287 2.16 -8.65 -5.61
CA ASN A 287 1.36 -9.87 -5.54
C ASN A 287 0.65 -10.15 -6.86
N TYR A 288 0.18 -9.10 -7.56
CA TYR A 288 -0.43 -9.24 -8.89
C TYR A 288 0.54 -9.82 -9.92
N VAL A 289 1.73 -9.22 -9.99
CA VAL A 289 2.75 -9.53 -11.01
C VAL A 289 3.43 -10.86 -10.70
N HIS A 290 3.93 -11.05 -9.47
CA HIS A 290 4.65 -12.28 -9.11
C HIS A 290 3.70 -13.48 -8.93
N GLY A 291 2.46 -13.23 -8.55
CA GLY A 291 1.43 -14.26 -8.43
C GLY A 291 0.67 -14.55 -9.71
N GLU A 292 0.94 -13.83 -10.81
CA GLU A 292 0.23 -13.93 -12.09
C GLU A 292 -1.30 -13.88 -11.91
N LEU A 293 -1.77 -12.89 -11.15
CA LEU A 293 -3.16 -12.86 -10.65
C LEU A 293 -4.20 -12.38 -11.66
N GLU A 294 -3.81 -11.98 -12.88
CA GLU A 294 -4.75 -11.66 -13.96
C GLU A 294 -5.69 -12.84 -14.20
N GLY A 295 -7.00 -12.60 -14.09
CA GLY A 295 -8.03 -13.64 -14.20
C GLY A 295 -8.11 -14.64 -13.04
N GLN A 296 -7.26 -14.52 -12.01
CA GLN A 296 -7.27 -15.41 -10.85
C GLN A 296 -7.96 -14.77 -9.64
N ALA A 297 -8.95 -15.46 -9.08
CA ALA A 297 -9.56 -15.07 -7.82
C ALA A 297 -8.70 -15.46 -6.61
N ILE A 298 -8.56 -14.54 -5.66
CA ILE A 298 -7.86 -14.75 -4.39
C ILE A 298 -8.79 -14.78 -3.17
N GLY A 299 -10.10 -14.73 -3.41
CA GLY A 299 -11.15 -14.92 -2.40
C GLY A 299 -11.36 -13.73 -1.47
N GLY A 300 -12.63 -13.50 -1.09
CA GLY A 300 -13.04 -12.71 0.08
C GLY A 300 -12.74 -11.21 0.10
N VAL A 301 -11.88 -10.70 -0.80
CA VAL A 301 -11.38 -9.31 -0.74
C VAL A 301 -11.35 -8.70 -2.14
N ALA A 302 -11.95 -7.52 -2.28
CA ALA A 302 -11.90 -6.71 -3.50
C ALA A 302 -11.26 -5.35 -3.21
N GLY A 303 -10.38 -4.89 -4.08
CA GLY A 303 -9.60 -3.68 -3.86
C GLY A 303 -8.68 -3.34 -5.04
N PRO A 304 -8.09 -2.14 -5.05
CA PRO A 304 -7.03 -1.83 -5.99
C PRO A 304 -5.77 -2.67 -5.70
N MET A 305 -5.04 -3.00 -6.76
CA MET A 305 -3.68 -3.56 -6.72
C MET A 305 -2.68 -2.41 -6.90
N THR A 306 -1.94 -2.08 -5.86
CA THR A 306 -1.35 -0.76 -5.61
C THR A 306 0.18 -0.83 -5.47
N PHE A 307 0.89 0.28 -5.62
CA PHE A 307 2.36 0.30 -5.67
C PHE A 307 3.03 0.23 -4.28
N GLY A 308 2.29 -0.26 -3.30
CA GLY A 308 2.61 -0.24 -1.89
C GLY A 308 1.31 -0.07 -1.09
N GLU A 309 1.30 -0.60 0.13
CA GLU A 309 0.15 -0.57 1.01
C GLU A 309 0.52 0.25 2.24
N ILE A 310 -0.47 0.91 2.85
CA ILE A 310 -0.29 1.55 4.14
C ILE A 310 -1.10 0.75 5.15
N GLY A 311 -0.41 0.17 6.13
CA GLY A 311 -0.98 -0.45 7.31
C GLY A 311 -0.15 0.01 8.50
N TYR A 312 -0.52 1.16 9.07
CA TYR A 312 0.28 2.01 9.97
C TYR A 312 1.50 2.64 9.28
N GLN A 313 2.39 1.80 8.73
CA GLN A 313 3.57 2.20 7.97
C GLN A 313 3.47 1.73 6.52
N LEU A 314 4.46 2.08 5.68
CA LEU A 314 4.57 1.57 4.32
C LEU A 314 4.86 0.06 4.35
N LEU A 315 4.12 -0.71 3.56
CA LEU A 315 4.24 -2.15 3.40
C LEU A 315 4.39 -2.48 1.90
N ASN A 316 5.00 -3.63 1.61
CA ASN A 316 5.09 -4.18 0.27
C ASN A 316 4.78 -5.68 0.29
N GLN A 317 4.27 -6.21 -0.83
CA GLN A 317 3.96 -7.63 -0.97
C GLN A 317 3.00 -8.16 0.11
N THR A 318 2.06 -7.34 0.52
CA THR A 318 1.01 -7.69 1.48
C THR A 318 -0.38 -7.43 0.89
N LEU A 319 -1.40 -7.82 1.64
CA LEU A 319 -2.77 -7.34 1.48
C LEU A 319 -3.19 -6.70 2.80
N VAL A 320 -3.70 -5.48 2.74
CA VAL A 320 -4.19 -4.74 3.90
C VAL A 320 -5.70 -4.72 3.84
N THR A 321 -6.35 -5.07 4.95
CA THR A 321 -7.77 -4.83 5.17
C THR A 321 -7.97 -3.94 6.37
N LEU A 322 -9.03 -3.14 6.33
CA LEU A 322 -9.50 -2.36 7.47
C LEU A 322 -10.91 -2.84 7.79
N ARG A 323 -11.13 -3.20 9.05
CA ARG A 323 -12.44 -3.60 9.57
C ARG A 323 -12.92 -2.62 10.63
N VAL A 324 -14.23 -2.47 10.71
CA VAL A 324 -14.93 -1.77 11.79
C VAL A 324 -15.86 -2.77 12.46
N LEU A 325 -15.66 -2.96 13.76
CA LEU A 325 -16.38 -3.91 14.62
C LEU A 325 -17.46 -3.21 15.43
#